data_AF-A0A0J6V5A6-F1
#
_entry.id   AF-A0A0J6V5A6-F1
#
_cell.length_a   1.000
_cell.length_b   1.000
_cell.length_c   1.000
_cell.angle_alpha   90.00
_cell.angle_beta   90.00
_cell.angle_gamma   90.00
#
_symmetry.space_group_name_H-M   'P 1'
#
loop_
_entity.id
_entity.type
_entity.pdbx_description
1 polymer ?
#
loop_
_entity_poly.entity_id
_entity_poly.type
_entity_poly.pdbx_seq_one_letter_code
_entity_poly.pdbx_strand_id
1 'polypeptide(L)'
;MPNLDGGHYFFTAIVPIKNDVIVEHEGLRSSPVHMVREALETLPTALQSPEAVEIGIQSPFARSLRTHFARFVVLDQPFFNGRDHSDALADALRGTDLLVPQANDALACPYLLVMIDFDPRTDFDTKAGADEPRHYCEELWSLMPRELEAVFRYCYGFPAVRDAKTFADFLLPCQVETTMPFNDYWVGKPQLPTLSRALLIAPPAIGVALPLLAALFHRLSWPTGLVLALVLGLAGLAVDYWIVMRRGARPLPAAPDASLRHVLKALYLQQAFTRLAIAQQGADPQARGAAFRQFLATHRPDDLAGPTQMPGVIGSP
;
A
#
# COMPACT_ATOMS: atom_id res chain seq x y z
N MET A 1 -2.77 -9.76 -0.44
CA MET A 1 -3.14 -8.79 -1.50
C MET A 1 -1.84 -8.27 -2.07
N PRO A 2 -1.81 -7.84 -3.34
CA PRO A 2 -0.57 -7.31 -3.89
C PRO A 2 -0.14 -6.06 -3.11
N ASN A 3 1.15 -5.93 -2.81
CA ASN A 3 1.75 -4.71 -2.22
C ASN A 3 1.65 -3.49 -3.15
N LEU A 4 1.13 -3.68 -4.36
CA LEU A 4 0.81 -2.64 -5.32
C LEU A 4 -0.68 -2.75 -5.60
N ASP A 5 -1.44 -1.70 -5.30
CA ASP A 5 -2.89 -1.66 -5.54
C ASP A 5 -3.36 -0.21 -5.77
N GLY A 6 -4.42 -0.02 -6.56
CA GLY A 6 -5.07 1.30 -6.75
C GLY A 6 -4.21 2.44 -7.31
N GLY A 7 -2.96 2.21 -7.71
CA GLY A 7 -2.03 3.26 -8.17
C GLY A 7 -0.80 3.42 -7.31
N HIS A 8 -0.76 2.71 -6.19
CA HIS A 8 0.18 3.00 -5.12
C HIS A 8 0.81 1.71 -4.64
N TYR A 9 2.05 1.84 -4.19
CA TYR A 9 2.79 0.78 -3.56
C TYR A 9 2.71 0.96 -2.04
N PHE A 10 2.23 -0.07 -1.35
CA PHE A 10 2.08 -0.17 0.10
C PHE A 10 3.26 -0.93 0.67
N PHE A 11 4.36 -0.23 0.91
CA PHE A 11 5.56 -0.84 1.45
C PHE A 11 5.43 -0.98 2.96
N THR A 12 5.34 -2.23 3.43
CA THR A 12 5.39 -2.55 4.85
C THR A 12 6.59 -3.44 5.13
N ALA A 13 7.48 -3.01 6.03
CA ALA A 13 8.62 -3.80 6.47
C ALA A 13 8.70 -3.87 7.99
N ILE A 14 9.22 -4.99 8.49
CA ILE A 14 9.42 -5.25 9.92
C ILE A 14 10.92 -5.50 10.13
N VAL A 15 11.60 -4.51 10.68
CA VAL A 15 13.08 -4.50 10.78
C VAL A 15 13.50 -4.79 12.23
N PRO A 16 14.28 -5.86 12.48
CA PRO A 16 14.66 -6.24 13.84
C PRO A 16 15.63 -5.23 14.47
N ILE A 17 15.31 -4.79 15.69
CA ILE A 17 16.12 -3.88 16.50
C ILE A 17 17.00 -4.69 17.45
N LYS A 18 18.26 -4.29 17.60
CA LYS A 18 19.18 -4.93 18.55
C LYS A 18 18.68 -4.82 19.99
N ASN A 19 18.68 -5.92 20.72
CA ASN A 19 18.29 -5.99 22.13
C ASN A 19 19.34 -6.66 23.02
N ASP A 20 20.46 -7.06 22.44
CA ASP A 20 21.56 -7.80 23.07
C ASP A 20 22.73 -6.92 23.53
N VAL A 21 22.68 -5.63 23.22
CA VAL A 21 23.78 -4.68 23.49
C VAL A 21 23.29 -3.44 24.22
N ILE A 22 24.18 -2.82 24.99
CA ILE A 22 24.02 -1.46 25.51
C ILE A 22 24.88 -0.55 24.66
N VAL A 23 24.33 0.58 24.23
CA VAL A 23 25.02 1.55 23.40
C VAL A 23 25.27 2.82 24.20
N GLU A 24 26.39 3.48 23.90
CA GLU A 24 26.70 4.79 24.46
C GLU A 24 26.38 5.88 23.42
N HIS A 25 25.59 6.86 23.83
CA HIS A 25 25.21 8.02 23.03
C HIS A 25 25.32 9.26 23.91
N GLU A 26 26.12 10.23 23.48
CA GLU A 26 26.35 11.48 24.21
C GLU A 26 26.76 11.29 25.69
N GLY A 27 27.52 10.23 25.98
CA GLY A 27 27.98 9.88 27.34
C GLY A 27 26.93 9.17 28.21
N LEU A 28 25.75 8.86 27.66
CA LEU A 28 24.70 8.08 28.31
C LEU A 28 24.66 6.67 27.76
N ARG A 29 24.50 5.68 28.66
CA ARG A 29 24.31 4.28 28.30
C ARG A 29 22.81 4.00 28.14
N SER A 30 22.38 3.61 26.95
CA SER A 30 20.98 3.35 26.64
C SER A 30 20.79 2.06 25.85
N SER A 31 19.56 1.59 25.76
CA SER A 31 19.19 0.46 24.93
C SER A 31 19.04 0.90 23.46
N PRO A 32 19.37 0.05 22.47
CA PRO A 32 19.22 0.41 21.07
C PRO A 32 17.75 0.75 20.70
N VAL A 33 16.78 0.09 21.34
CA VAL A 33 15.36 0.40 21.16
C VAL A 33 14.99 1.81 21.63
N HIS A 34 15.55 2.28 22.76
CA HIS A 34 15.34 3.65 23.21
C HIS A 34 15.94 4.65 22.22
N MET A 35 17.09 4.31 21.63
CA MET A 35 17.75 5.17 20.66
C MET A 35 17.00 5.29 19.33
N VAL A 36 16.35 4.21 18.90
CA VAL A 36 15.42 4.28 17.76
C VAL A 36 14.23 5.19 18.10
N ARG A 37 13.67 5.10 19.32
CA ARG A 37 12.57 5.97 19.74
C ARG A 37 12.96 7.44 19.76
N GLU A 38 14.12 7.76 20.32
CA GLU A 38 14.65 9.12 20.32
C GLU A 38 14.86 9.66 18.90
N ALA A 39 15.41 8.83 17.99
CA ALA A 39 15.51 9.20 16.58
C ALA A 39 14.14 9.48 15.95
N LEU A 40 13.11 8.67 16.26
CA LEU A 40 11.75 8.89 15.75
C LEU A 40 11.06 10.13 16.37
N GLU A 41 11.28 10.41 17.66
CA GLU A 41 10.72 11.57 18.36
C GLU A 41 11.32 12.89 17.89
N THR A 42 12.58 12.87 17.45
CA THR A 42 13.30 14.04 16.94
C THR A 42 13.10 14.28 15.44
N LEU A 43 12.49 13.33 14.72
CA LEU A 43 12.17 13.53 13.31
C LEU A 43 11.09 14.61 13.15
N PRO A 44 11.32 15.62 12.29
CA PRO A 44 10.31 16.63 12.06
C PRO A 44 9.10 16.03 11.35
N THR A 45 7.92 16.55 11.68
CA THR A 45 6.64 16.13 11.09
C THR A 45 6.24 17.03 9.92
N ALA A 46 5.10 16.73 9.29
CA ALA A 46 4.48 17.62 8.32
C ALA A 46 4.17 18.99 8.95
N LEU A 47 4.17 20.05 8.13
CA LEU A 47 3.82 21.40 8.52
C LEU A 47 2.29 21.52 8.56
N GLN A 48 1.71 21.30 9.74
CA GLN A 48 0.26 21.19 9.93
C GLN A 48 -0.41 22.49 10.44
N SER A 49 0.38 23.50 10.82
CA SER A 49 -0.12 24.79 11.29
C SER A 49 0.63 25.96 10.63
N PRO A 50 0.05 27.18 10.60
CA PRO A 50 0.74 28.38 10.11
C PRO A 50 2.08 28.63 10.81
N GLU A 51 2.16 28.38 12.12
CA GLU A 51 3.37 28.54 12.92
C GLU A 51 4.44 27.53 12.51
N ALA A 52 4.05 26.27 12.26
CA ALA A 52 4.97 25.27 11.74
C ALA A 52 5.51 25.67 10.36
N VAL A 53 4.65 26.23 9.50
CA VAL A 53 5.05 26.74 8.18
C VAL A 53 6.10 27.85 8.29
N GLU A 54 5.96 28.75 9.26
CA GLU A 54 6.94 29.82 9.51
C GLU A 54 8.29 29.29 10.00
N ILE A 55 8.27 28.29 10.88
CA ILE A 55 9.49 27.61 11.37
C ILE A 55 10.22 26.89 10.22
N GLY A 56 9.48 26.33 9.27
CA GLY A 56 10.02 25.74 8.04
C GLY A 56 10.76 24.39 8.23
N ILE A 57 10.76 23.83 9.44
CA ILE A 57 11.35 22.51 9.70
C ILE A 57 10.32 21.44 9.32
N GLN A 58 10.53 20.81 8.17
CA GLN A 58 9.59 19.86 7.58
C GLN A 58 10.09 18.41 7.61
N SER A 59 9.14 17.47 7.62
CA SER A 59 9.40 16.05 7.42
C SER A 59 10.33 15.78 6.23
N PRO A 60 11.37 14.95 6.39
CA PRO A 60 12.28 14.59 5.30
C PRO A 60 11.55 13.86 4.15
N PHE A 61 10.47 13.15 4.44
CA PHE A 61 9.66 12.44 3.45
C PHE A 61 8.97 13.37 2.45
N ALA A 62 8.75 14.64 2.83
CA ALA A 62 8.22 15.66 1.91
C ALA A 62 9.19 16.01 0.76
N ARG A 63 10.46 15.59 0.83
CA ARG A 63 11.42 15.76 -0.28
C ARG A 63 11.11 14.87 -1.48
N SER A 64 10.38 13.76 -1.27
CA SER A 64 9.96 12.88 -2.36
C SER A 64 8.56 13.28 -2.85
N LEU A 65 8.43 13.52 -4.15
CA LEU A 65 7.15 13.80 -4.81
C LEU A 65 6.31 12.54 -5.07
N ARG A 66 6.72 11.40 -4.51
CA ARG A 66 6.05 10.12 -4.65
C ARG A 66 5.49 9.62 -3.32
N THR A 67 5.97 10.15 -2.19
CA THR A 67 5.60 9.66 -0.86
C THR A 67 4.29 10.29 -0.40
N HIS A 68 3.22 9.50 -0.34
CA HIS A 68 1.93 9.95 0.20
C HIS A 68 1.93 9.93 1.71
N PHE A 69 2.45 8.84 2.28
CA PHE A 69 2.39 8.60 3.70
C PHE A 69 3.60 7.78 4.15
N ALA A 70 4.17 8.12 5.31
CA ALA A 70 5.24 7.37 5.93
C ALA A 70 5.00 7.30 7.44
N ARG A 71 5.03 6.09 8.00
CA ARG A 71 4.86 5.83 9.43
C ARG A 71 5.88 4.82 9.92
N PHE A 72 6.47 5.15 11.06
CA PHE A 72 7.45 4.34 11.76
C PHE A 72 6.94 4.06 13.16
N VAL A 73 6.96 2.80 13.59
CA VAL A 73 6.48 2.40 14.92
C VAL A 73 7.44 1.36 15.49
N VAL A 74 7.83 1.53 16.75
CA VAL A 74 8.56 0.49 17.48
C VAL A 74 7.56 -0.48 18.09
N LEU A 75 7.67 -1.75 17.70
CA LEU A 75 6.92 -2.88 18.21
C LEU A 75 7.78 -3.63 19.24
N ASP A 76 7.50 -3.45 20.53
CA ASP A 76 8.25 -4.18 21.58
C ASP A 76 7.78 -5.63 21.67
N GLN A 77 6.47 -5.82 21.79
CA GLN A 77 5.81 -7.11 21.89
C GLN A 77 4.33 -6.95 21.50
N PRO A 78 3.83 -7.62 20.46
CA PRO A 78 2.41 -7.72 20.21
C PRO A 78 1.83 -8.67 21.25
N PHE A 79 1.15 -8.13 22.25
CA PHE A 79 0.29 -8.95 23.10
C PHE A 79 -0.99 -9.26 22.32
N PHE A 80 -0.92 -10.19 21.36
CA PHE A 80 -2.12 -10.70 20.72
C PHE A 80 -2.87 -11.57 21.73
N ASN A 81 -4.08 -11.15 22.07
CA ASN A 81 -4.94 -11.84 23.02
C ASN A 81 -6.17 -12.40 22.28
N GLY A 82 -5.93 -13.08 21.16
CA GLY A 82 -6.93 -13.73 20.33
C GLY A 82 -6.56 -15.19 20.09
N ARG A 83 -7.53 -15.99 19.60
CA ARG A 83 -7.28 -17.37 19.17
C ARG A 83 -6.92 -17.39 17.69
N ASP A 84 -6.13 -18.37 17.28
CA ASP A 84 -5.94 -18.69 15.86
C ASP A 84 -7.29 -18.91 15.19
N HIS A 85 -7.47 -18.33 13.99
CA HIS A 85 -8.68 -18.55 13.22
C HIS A 85 -8.78 -20.02 12.79
N SER A 86 -9.85 -20.67 13.21
CA SER A 86 -10.18 -22.05 12.85
C SER A 86 -11.62 -22.14 12.31
N ASP A 87 -11.85 -23.09 11.40
CA ASP A 87 -13.17 -23.33 10.82
C ASP A 87 -14.07 -23.96 11.89
N ALA A 88 -15.19 -23.30 12.19
CA ALA A 88 -16.14 -23.73 13.22
C ALA A 88 -16.68 -25.15 12.97
N LEU A 89 -16.83 -25.56 11.71
CA LEU A 89 -17.31 -26.90 11.35
C LEU A 89 -16.22 -27.94 11.60
N ALA A 90 -14.97 -27.60 11.29
CA ALA A 90 -13.81 -28.45 11.57
C ALA A 90 -13.58 -28.60 13.08
N ASP A 91 -13.74 -27.53 13.86
CA ASP A 91 -13.58 -27.56 15.32
C ASP A 91 -14.68 -28.35 16.02
N ALA A 92 -15.92 -28.22 15.53
CA ALA A 92 -17.03 -29.02 16.04
C ALA A 92 -16.81 -30.52 15.79
N LEU A 93 -16.29 -30.89 14.61
CA LEU A 93 -15.96 -32.29 14.29
C LEU A 93 -14.79 -32.83 15.11
N ARG A 94 -13.82 -31.98 15.48
CA ARG A 94 -12.66 -32.36 16.29
C ARG A 94 -12.90 -32.29 17.80
N GLY A 95 -14.03 -31.73 18.24
CA GLY A 95 -14.32 -31.51 19.66
C GLY A 95 -13.32 -30.56 20.33
N THR A 96 -12.83 -29.55 19.59
CA THR A 96 -11.83 -28.62 20.08
C THR A 96 -12.37 -27.82 21.27
N ASP A 97 -11.69 -27.87 22.42
CA ASP A 97 -12.05 -27.05 23.58
C ASP A 97 -11.62 -25.58 23.37
N LEU A 98 -12.62 -24.72 23.19
CA LEU A 98 -12.42 -23.28 22.94
C LEU A 98 -12.11 -22.48 24.21
N LEU A 99 -12.20 -23.09 25.40
CA LEU A 99 -11.92 -22.45 26.68
C LEU A 99 -10.45 -22.62 27.12
N VAL A 100 -9.72 -23.56 26.53
CA VAL A 100 -8.29 -23.77 26.81
C VAL A 100 -7.46 -22.66 26.15
N PRO A 101 -6.66 -21.89 26.90
CA PRO A 101 -5.78 -20.86 26.34
C PRO A 101 -4.78 -21.45 25.34
N GLN A 102 -4.56 -20.77 24.22
CA GLN A 102 -3.49 -21.10 23.28
C GLN A 102 -2.15 -20.54 23.77
N ALA A 103 -1.04 -21.09 23.28
CA ALA A 103 0.27 -20.52 23.53
C ALA A 103 0.35 -19.13 22.87
N ASN A 104 0.81 -18.13 23.62
CA ASN A 104 1.03 -16.81 23.07
C ASN A 104 2.40 -16.76 22.40
N ASP A 105 2.43 -16.40 21.12
CA ASP A 105 3.67 -16.13 20.42
C ASP A 105 4.33 -14.86 20.97
N ALA A 106 5.65 -14.89 21.07
CA ALA A 106 6.48 -13.78 21.51
C ALA A 106 7.46 -13.38 20.41
N LEU A 107 7.72 -12.08 20.26
CA LEU A 107 8.78 -11.63 19.37
C LEU A 107 10.14 -11.91 20.02
N ALA A 108 11.10 -12.36 19.21
CA ALA A 108 12.46 -12.63 19.68
C ALA A 108 13.22 -11.34 20.07
N CYS A 109 12.84 -10.21 19.47
CA CYS A 109 13.39 -8.88 19.74
C CYS A 109 12.33 -7.82 19.41
N PRO A 110 12.51 -6.56 19.85
CA PRO A 110 11.72 -5.45 19.34
C PRO A 110 11.95 -5.26 17.84
N TYR A 111 10.93 -4.82 17.11
CA TYR A 111 11.02 -4.53 15.69
C TYR A 111 10.59 -3.10 15.38
N LEU A 112 11.20 -2.51 14.36
CA LEU A 112 10.75 -1.28 13.74
C LEU A 112 9.81 -1.62 12.59
N LEU A 113 8.53 -1.29 12.74
CA LEU A 113 7.55 -1.31 11.67
C LEU A 113 7.73 -0.06 10.82
N VAL A 114 7.95 -0.26 9.53
CA VAL A 114 8.08 0.77 8.50
C VAL A 114 6.92 0.61 7.54
N MET A 115 6.06 1.62 7.43
CA MET A 115 4.94 1.66 6.49
C MET A 115 5.06 2.90 5.63
N ILE A 116 5.16 2.72 4.32
CA ILE A 116 5.33 3.81 3.37
C ILE A 116 4.48 3.57 2.14
N ASP A 117 3.61 4.52 1.85
CA ASP A 117 2.73 4.49 0.69
C ASP A 117 3.25 5.48 -0.35
N PHE A 118 3.50 5.00 -1.56
CA PHE A 118 4.12 5.83 -2.59
C PHE A 118 3.68 5.51 -4.02
N ASP A 119 3.83 6.49 -4.91
CA ASP A 119 3.54 6.33 -6.33
C ASP A 119 4.67 5.54 -7.03
N PRO A 120 4.38 4.45 -7.76
CA PRO A 120 5.36 3.77 -8.60
C PRO A 120 5.81 4.65 -9.77
N ARG A 121 6.99 4.40 -10.35
CA ARG A 121 7.49 5.15 -11.53
C ARG A 121 6.93 4.62 -12.84
N THR A 122 6.58 3.33 -12.89
CA THR A 122 6.08 2.66 -14.10
C THR A 122 4.66 2.18 -13.94
N ASP A 123 3.94 2.14 -15.06
CA ASP A 123 2.57 1.66 -15.11
C ASP A 123 2.44 0.14 -14.84
N PHE A 124 1.27 -0.22 -14.31
CA PHE A 124 0.78 -1.47 -13.71
C PHE A 124 1.12 -2.83 -14.32
N ASP A 125 1.47 -2.92 -15.59
CA ASP A 125 1.32 -4.18 -16.36
C ASP A 125 2.65 -4.84 -16.74
N THR A 126 3.77 -4.37 -16.17
CA THR A 126 5.09 -4.91 -16.51
C THR A 126 5.81 -5.47 -15.30
N LYS A 127 6.70 -6.45 -15.55
CA LYS A 127 7.68 -6.94 -14.57
C LYS A 127 8.52 -5.80 -13.94
N ALA A 128 8.53 -4.59 -14.52
CA ALA A 128 9.19 -3.41 -13.97
C ALA A 128 8.61 -2.97 -12.62
N GLY A 129 7.32 -3.24 -12.34
CA GLY A 129 6.71 -2.97 -11.03
C GLY A 129 7.28 -3.81 -9.89
N ALA A 130 7.96 -4.92 -10.18
CA ALA A 130 8.59 -5.77 -9.17
C ALA A 130 9.86 -5.13 -8.56
N ASP A 131 10.59 -4.33 -9.35
CA ASP A 131 11.79 -3.61 -8.89
C ASP A 131 11.46 -2.23 -8.30
N GLU A 132 10.19 -1.84 -8.32
CA GLU A 132 9.72 -0.55 -7.81
C GLU A 132 10.11 -0.27 -6.34
N PRO A 133 9.91 -1.19 -5.36
CA PRO A 133 10.29 -0.91 -3.98
C PRO A 133 11.80 -0.69 -3.83
N ARG A 134 12.63 -1.36 -4.64
CA ARG A 134 14.08 -1.13 -4.66
C ARG A 134 14.41 0.29 -5.05
N HIS A 135 13.87 0.73 -6.18
CA HIS A 135 14.13 2.05 -6.70
C HIS A 135 13.62 3.15 -5.79
N TYR A 136 12.50 2.92 -5.13
CA TYR A 136 12.00 3.83 -4.11
C TYR A 136 12.90 3.89 -2.87
N CYS A 137 13.39 2.75 -2.37
CA CYS A 137 14.38 2.74 -1.27
C CYS A 137 15.67 3.49 -1.65
N GLU A 138 16.15 3.31 -2.89
CA GLU A 138 17.33 4.01 -3.41
C GLU A 138 17.09 5.54 -3.50
N GLU A 139 15.90 5.96 -3.92
CA GLU A 139 15.48 7.37 -3.93
C GLU A 139 15.44 7.95 -2.51
N LEU A 140 14.80 7.24 -1.56
CA LEU A 140 14.72 7.67 -0.16
C LEU A 140 16.13 7.89 0.41
N TRP A 141 17.04 6.93 0.22
CA TRP A 141 18.42 7.09 0.66
C TRP A 141 19.11 8.31 0.03
N SER A 142 18.85 8.58 -1.24
CA SER A 142 19.43 9.74 -1.93
C SER A 142 18.89 11.07 -1.39
N LEU A 143 17.65 11.10 -0.91
CA LEU A 143 16.97 12.32 -0.42
C LEU A 143 17.17 12.61 1.07
N MET A 144 17.35 11.57 1.90
CA MET A 144 17.38 11.69 3.36
C MET A 144 18.30 10.67 4.05
N PRO A 145 19.58 10.53 3.63
CA PRO A 145 20.45 9.49 4.16
C PRO A 145 20.71 9.66 5.67
N ARG A 146 20.85 10.90 6.15
CA ARG A 146 21.14 11.19 7.56
C ARG A 146 19.99 10.80 8.48
N GLU A 147 18.76 11.12 8.06
CA GLU A 147 17.55 10.80 8.80
C GLU A 147 17.33 9.28 8.84
N LEU A 148 17.57 8.58 7.72
CA LEU A 148 17.47 7.11 7.67
C LEU A 148 18.58 6.46 8.52
N GLU A 149 19.81 6.97 8.49
CA GLU A 149 20.88 6.50 9.37
C GLU A 149 20.53 6.65 10.85
N ALA A 150 19.95 7.77 11.25
CA ALA A 150 19.53 8.00 12.64
C ALA A 150 18.52 6.94 13.11
N VAL A 151 17.55 6.61 12.25
CA VAL A 151 16.50 5.61 12.55
C VAL A 151 17.04 4.19 12.55
N PHE A 152 17.81 3.80 11.54
CA PHE A 152 18.14 2.39 11.29
C PHE A 152 19.48 1.92 11.87
N ARG A 153 20.37 2.82 12.34
CA ARG A 153 21.71 2.44 12.84
C ARG A 153 21.73 1.37 13.94
N TYR A 154 20.64 1.25 14.70
CA TYR A 154 20.48 0.31 15.80
C TYR A 154 19.76 -0.99 15.39
N CYS A 155 19.40 -1.14 14.12
CA CYS A 155 18.82 -2.36 13.57
C CYS A 155 19.91 -3.40 13.23
N TYR A 156 19.53 -4.68 13.22
CA TYR A 156 20.43 -5.74 12.73
C TYR A 156 20.68 -5.57 11.23
N GLY A 157 21.90 -5.84 10.75
CA GLY A 157 22.26 -5.74 9.34
C GLY A 157 22.58 -4.32 8.83
N PHE A 158 22.03 -3.27 9.45
CA PHE A 158 22.29 -1.88 9.02
C PHE A 158 23.77 -1.46 8.96
N PRO A 159 24.69 -1.92 9.84
CA PRO A 159 26.10 -1.56 9.73
C PRO A 159 26.78 -1.92 8.40
N ALA A 160 26.15 -2.72 7.53
CA ALA A 160 26.62 -3.02 6.17
C ALA A 160 26.17 -1.98 5.12
N VAL A 161 25.21 -1.11 5.45
CA VAL A 161 24.68 -0.07 4.55
C VAL A 161 25.71 1.05 4.38
N ARG A 162 25.98 1.43 3.13
CA ARG A 162 26.97 2.47 2.76
C ARG A 162 26.45 3.42 1.69
N ASP A 163 25.45 3.00 0.93
CA ASP A 163 24.90 3.70 -0.22
C ASP A 163 23.43 3.32 -0.45
N ALA A 164 22.81 3.94 -1.45
CA ALA A 164 21.41 3.73 -1.79
C ALA A 164 21.08 2.26 -2.12
N LYS A 165 21.99 1.57 -2.82
CA LYS A 165 21.78 0.19 -3.24
C LYS A 165 21.82 -0.77 -2.05
N THR A 166 22.83 -0.62 -1.20
CA THR A 166 22.98 -1.43 0.02
C THR A 166 21.87 -1.14 1.03
N PHE A 167 21.32 0.08 1.06
CA PHE A 167 20.12 0.38 1.84
C PHE A 167 18.89 -0.39 1.34
N ALA A 168 18.67 -0.41 0.02
CA ALA A 168 17.59 -1.22 -0.55
C ALA A 168 17.81 -2.73 -0.28
N ASP A 169 19.04 -3.24 -0.43
CA ASP A 169 19.38 -4.63 -0.12
C ASP A 169 19.17 -4.99 1.35
N PHE A 170 19.30 -4.01 2.26
CA PHE A 170 19.01 -4.14 3.67
C PHE A 170 17.51 -4.17 3.98
N LEU A 171 16.73 -3.26 3.39
CA LEU A 171 15.34 -3.04 3.79
C LEU A 171 14.35 -3.97 3.09
N LEU A 172 14.59 -4.32 1.81
CA LEU A 172 13.68 -5.16 1.02
C LEU A 172 13.44 -6.56 1.61
N PRO A 173 14.45 -7.28 2.14
CA PRO A 173 14.22 -8.57 2.78
C PRO A 173 13.33 -8.51 4.02
N CYS A 174 13.17 -7.32 4.63
CA CYS A 174 12.29 -7.10 5.77
C CYS A 174 10.83 -6.84 5.37
N GLN A 175 10.52 -6.76 4.06
CA GLN A 175 9.17 -6.49 3.58
C GLN A 175 8.24 -7.66 3.88
N VAL A 176 7.05 -7.34 4.39
CA VAL A 176 5.95 -8.28 4.62
C VAL A 176 4.78 -7.98 3.68
N GLU A 177 4.00 -9.00 3.35
CA GLU A 177 2.76 -8.80 2.59
C GLU A 177 1.70 -8.16 3.51
N THR A 178 1.16 -7.01 3.11
CA THR A 178 0.11 -6.31 3.86
C THR A 178 -1.17 -6.16 3.03
N THR A 179 -2.31 -5.97 3.69
CA THR A 179 -3.65 -5.94 3.08
C THR A 179 -4.43 -4.65 3.33
N MET A 180 -3.82 -3.60 3.90
CA MET A 180 -4.52 -2.34 4.18
C MET A 180 -3.93 -1.17 3.40
N PRO A 181 -4.51 -0.81 2.24
CA PRO A 181 -4.21 0.47 1.60
C PRO A 181 -4.79 1.62 2.44
N PHE A 182 -3.99 2.66 2.73
CA PHE A 182 -4.49 3.87 3.40
C PHE A 182 -5.10 4.88 2.42
N ASN A 183 -4.84 4.75 1.12
CA ASN A 183 -5.28 5.65 0.09
C ASN A 183 -5.83 4.89 -1.13
N ASP A 184 -7.11 5.09 -1.41
CA ASP A 184 -7.71 4.71 -2.69
C ASP A 184 -8.61 5.85 -3.19
N TYR A 185 -8.16 6.55 -4.24
CA TYR A 185 -8.76 7.80 -4.72
C TYR A 185 -9.74 7.58 -5.89
N TRP A 186 -10.55 6.53 -5.84
CA TRP A 186 -11.58 6.31 -6.85
C TRP A 186 -12.80 7.20 -6.63
N VAL A 187 -13.01 8.17 -7.53
CA VAL A 187 -14.24 8.97 -7.59
C VAL A 187 -15.39 8.20 -8.26
N GLY A 188 -15.07 7.22 -9.11
CA GLY A 188 -16.03 6.41 -9.87
C GLY A 188 -15.81 4.90 -9.71
N LYS A 189 -16.65 4.10 -10.37
CA LYS A 189 -16.49 2.64 -10.35
C LYS A 189 -15.17 2.23 -11.05
N PRO A 190 -14.31 1.44 -10.42
CA PRO A 190 -13.08 0.97 -11.04
C PRO A 190 -13.38 0.14 -12.29
N GLN A 191 -12.55 0.33 -13.32
CA GLN A 191 -12.62 -0.47 -14.55
C GLN A 191 -12.00 -1.84 -14.29
N LEU A 192 -12.78 -2.71 -13.64
CA LEU A 192 -12.32 -4.07 -13.34
C LEU A 192 -12.31 -4.92 -14.61
N PRO A 193 -11.27 -5.76 -14.82
CA PRO A 193 -11.26 -6.71 -15.91
C PRO A 193 -12.45 -7.68 -15.76
N THR A 194 -13.36 -7.66 -16.71
CA THR A 194 -14.52 -8.57 -16.68
C THR A 194 -14.12 -9.96 -17.17
N LEU A 195 -14.57 -10.98 -16.44
CA LEU A 195 -14.48 -12.36 -16.89
C LEU A 195 -15.63 -12.64 -17.87
N SER A 196 -15.29 -13.21 -19.03
CA SER A 196 -16.31 -13.66 -19.98
C SER A 196 -17.16 -14.76 -19.36
N ARG A 197 -18.49 -14.59 -19.39
CA ARG A 197 -19.43 -15.62 -18.92
C ARG A 197 -19.22 -16.93 -19.67
N ALA A 198 -18.88 -16.88 -20.96
CA ALA A 198 -18.60 -18.07 -21.74
C ALA A 198 -17.37 -18.84 -21.23
N LEU A 199 -16.34 -18.11 -20.76
CA LEU A 199 -15.14 -18.73 -20.20
C LEU A 199 -15.41 -19.44 -18.87
N LEU A 200 -16.37 -18.94 -18.07
CA LEU A 200 -16.77 -19.56 -16.80
C LEU A 200 -17.81 -20.67 -16.98
N ILE A 201 -18.58 -20.66 -18.07
CA ILE A 201 -19.57 -21.72 -18.33
C ILE A 201 -18.92 -22.91 -19.03
N ALA A 202 -17.90 -22.67 -19.87
CA ALA A 202 -17.31 -23.71 -20.71
C ALA A 202 -16.70 -24.88 -19.92
N PRO A 203 -15.85 -24.68 -18.88
CA PRO A 203 -15.24 -25.80 -18.15
C PRO A 203 -16.26 -26.77 -17.52
N PRO A 204 -17.26 -26.33 -16.73
CA PRO A 204 -18.25 -27.23 -16.14
C PRO A 204 -19.19 -27.79 -17.21
N ALA A 205 -19.58 -27.01 -18.22
CA ALA A 205 -20.45 -27.50 -19.29
C ALA A 205 -19.77 -28.60 -20.13
N ILE A 206 -18.49 -28.44 -20.47
CA ILE A 206 -17.68 -29.45 -21.16
C ILE A 206 -17.50 -30.70 -20.27
N GLY A 207 -17.21 -30.48 -18.98
CA GLY A 207 -17.07 -31.56 -18.00
C GLY A 207 -18.33 -32.42 -17.86
N VAL A 208 -19.51 -31.82 -17.95
CA VAL A 208 -20.80 -32.54 -17.91
C VAL A 208 -21.17 -33.13 -19.28
N ALA A 209 -21.03 -32.37 -20.37
CA ALA A 209 -21.52 -32.78 -21.69
C ALA A 209 -20.69 -33.91 -22.31
N LEU A 210 -19.36 -33.90 -22.19
CA LEU A 210 -18.50 -34.91 -22.83
C LEU A 210 -18.78 -36.34 -22.34
N PRO A 211 -18.87 -36.63 -21.03
CA PRO A 211 -19.17 -37.98 -20.55
C PRO A 211 -20.59 -38.43 -20.91
N LEU A 212 -21.57 -37.53 -20.89
CA LEU A 212 -22.95 -37.84 -21.28
C LEU A 212 -23.06 -38.15 -22.77
N LEU A 213 -22.39 -37.39 -23.63
CA LEU A 213 -22.33 -37.68 -25.07
C LEU A 213 -21.60 -39.00 -25.34
N ALA A 214 -20.50 -39.27 -24.63
CA ALA A 214 -19.79 -40.54 -24.77
C ALA A 214 -20.64 -41.75 -24.31
N ALA A 215 -21.46 -41.59 -23.26
CA ALA A 215 -22.44 -42.60 -22.86
C ALA A 215 -23.56 -42.78 -23.90
N LEU A 216 -24.04 -41.67 -24.49
CA LEU A 216 -25.06 -41.68 -25.55
C LEU A 216 -24.59 -42.40 -26.82
N PHE A 217 -23.32 -42.24 -27.20
CA PHE A 217 -22.70 -42.94 -28.34
C PHE A 217 -22.14 -44.33 -27.97
N HIS A 218 -22.55 -44.90 -26.83
CA HIS A 218 -22.16 -46.24 -26.36
C HIS A 218 -20.64 -46.44 -26.20
N ARG A 219 -19.86 -45.36 -26.05
CA ARG A 219 -18.42 -45.42 -25.74
C ARG A 219 -18.17 -45.66 -24.25
N LEU A 220 -19.13 -45.32 -23.40
CA LEU A 220 -19.14 -45.50 -21.95
C LEU A 220 -20.49 -46.09 -21.51
N SER A 221 -20.51 -46.78 -20.36
CA SER A 221 -21.77 -47.18 -19.74
C SER A 221 -22.48 -45.96 -19.14
N TRP A 222 -23.81 -45.97 -19.10
CA TRP A 222 -24.60 -44.88 -18.51
C TRP A 222 -24.22 -44.54 -17.07
N PRO A 223 -24.07 -45.51 -16.14
CA PRO A 223 -23.63 -45.22 -14.77
C PRO A 223 -22.25 -44.55 -14.72
N THR A 224 -21.30 -45.06 -15.52
CA THR A 224 -19.95 -44.47 -15.59
C THR A 224 -20.00 -43.05 -16.17
N GLY A 225 -20.81 -42.82 -17.21
CA GLY A 225 -21.02 -41.50 -17.80
C GLY A 225 -21.60 -40.49 -16.83
N LEU A 226 -22.59 -40.88 -16.01
CA LEU A 226 -23.18 -40.02 -14.98
C LEU A 226 -22.19 -39.66 -13.88
N VAL A 227 -21.43 -40.63 -13.37
CA VAL A 227 -20.40 -40.38 -12.34
C VAL A 227 -19.30 -39.48 -12.89
N LEU A 228 -18.82 -39.74 -14.11
CA LEU A 228 -17.82 -38.89 -14.76
C LEU A 228 -18.33 -37.47 -15.02
N ALA A 229 -19.59 -37.31 -15.45
CA ALA A 229 -20.21 -36.00 -15.65
C ALA A 229 -20.26 -35.19 -14.35
N LEU A 230 -20.60 -35.83 -13.23
CA LEU A 230 -20.60 -35.20 -11.91
C LEU A 230 -19.19 -34.78 -11.49
N VAL A 231 -18.22 -35.70 -11.55
CA VAL A 231 -16.84 -35.44 -11.12
C VAL A 231 -16.17 -34.37 -11.98
N LEU A 232 -16.29 -34.47 -13.31
CA LEU A 232 -15.69 -33.50 -14.22
C LEU A 232 -16.42 -32.15 -14.21
N GLY A 233 -17.74 -32.15 -13.96
CA GLY A 233 -18.49 -30.92 -13.72
C GLY A 233 -17.98 -30.18 -12.47
N LEU A 234 -17.80 -30.90 -11.35
CA LEU A 234 -17.21 -30.34 -10.12
C LEU A 234 -15.76 -29.87 -10.33
N ALA A 235 -14.96 -30.63 -11.07
CA ALA A 235 -13.60 -30.20 -11.43
C ALA A 235 -13.62 -28.92 -12.29
N GLY A 236 -14.56 -28.80 -13.22
CA GLY A 236 -14.79 -27.58 -14.00
C GLY A 236 -15.10 -26.37 -13.11
N LEU A 237 -16.00 -26.52 -12.14
CA LEU A 237 -16.29 -25.47 -11.15
C LEU A 237 -15.07 -25.09 -10.30
N ALA A 238 -14.24 -26.06 -9.92
CA ALA A 238 -12.99 -25.80 -9.19
C ALA A 238 -11.99 -25.00 -10.05
N VAL A 239 -11.91 -25.30 -11.36
CA VAL A 239 -11.12 -24.53 -12.32
C VAL A 239 -11.65 -23.10 -12.44
N ASP A 240 -12.97 -22.91 -12.56
CA ASP A 240 -13.58 -21.58 -12.61
C ASP A 240 -13.27 -20.78 -11.34
N TYR A 241 -13.44 -21.40 -10.17
CA TYR A 241 -13.07 -20.79 -8.89
C TYR A 241 -11.61 -20.35 -8.89
N TRP A 242 -10.69 -21.22 -9.31
CA TRP A 242 -9.27 -20.87 -9.40
C TRP A 242 -9.00 -19.72 -10.38
N ILE A 243 -9.66 -19.69 -11.55
CA ILE A 243 -9.54 -18.59 -12.52
C ILE A 243 -10.03 -17.28 -11.90
N VAL A 244 -11.20 -17.30 -11.25
CA VAL A 244 -11.79 -16.13 -10.57
C VAL A 244 -10.85 -15.62 -9.50
N MET A 245 -10.37 -16.49 -8.60
CA MET A 245 -9.46 -16.10 -7.54
C MET A 245 -8.13 -15.55 -8.08
N ARG A 246 -7.55 -16.18 -9.11
CA ARG A 246 -6.30 -15.73 -9.71
C ARG A 246 -6.43 -14.40 -10.44
N ARG A 247 -7.58 -14.10 -11.06
CA ARG A 247 -7.85 -12.79 -11.68
C ARG A 247 -8.24 -11.73 -10.66
N GLY A 248 -8.99 -12.11 -9.63
CA GLY A 248 -9.39 -11.22 -8.54
C GLY A 248 -8.22 -10.80 -7.65
N ALA A 249 -7.15 -11.61 -7.58
CA ALA A 249 -5.92 -11.28 -6.88
C ALA A 249 -5.01 -10.28 -7.63
N ARG A 250 -5.40 -9.83 -8.85
CA ARG A 250 -4.64 -8.81 -9.56
C ARG A 250 -4.87 -7.44 -8.94
N PRO A 251 -3.83 -6.59 -8.88
CA PRO A 251 -3.98 -5.19 -8.49
C PRO A 251 -5.11 -4.50 -9.25
N LEU A 252 -5.85 -3.64 -8.55
CA LEU A 252 -6.72 -2.67 -9.17
C LEU A 252 -5.89 -1.67 -9.99
N PRO A 253 -6.41 -1.21 -11.15
CA PRO A 253 -5.73 -0.17 -11.91
C PRO A 253 -5.72 1.16 -11.14
N ALA A 254 -4.85 2.08 -11.53
CA ALA A 254 -4.80 3.41 -10.92
C ALA A 254 -6.10 4.15 -11.17
N ALA A 255 -6.57 4.83 -10.14
CA ALA A 255 -7.52 5.91 -10.34
C ALA A 255 -6.87 7.01 -11.21
N PRO A 256 -7.60 7.57 -12.19
CA PRO A 256 -7.13 8.74 -12.92
C PRO A 256 -6.79 9.88 -11.96
N ASP A 257 -5.71 10.60 -12.24
CA ASP A 257 -5.29 11.79 -11.47
C ASP A 257 -5.07 11.53 -9.97
N ALA A 258 -4.70 10.31 -9.58
CA ALA A 258 -4.52 9.91 -8.18
C ALA A 258 -3.08 10.03 -7.65
N SER A 259 -2.10 10.33 -8.50
CA SER A 259 -0.71 10.49 -8.03
C SER A 259 -0.56 11.70 -7.12
N LEU A 260 0.45 11.70 -6.25
CA LEU A 260 0.69 12.76 -5.27
C LEU A 260 0.77 14.13 -5.95
N ARG A 261 1.37 14.20 -7.14
CA ARG A 261 1.47 15.44 -7.92
C ARG A 261 0.09 15.99 -8.30
N HIS A 262 -0.85 15.13 -8.69
CA HIS A 262 -2.22 15.52 -9.00
C HIS A 262 -2.98 15.91 -7.73
N VAL A 263 -2.82 15.16 -6.64
CA VAL A 263 -3.44 15.48 -5.34
C VAL A 263 -2.99 16.85 -4.83
N LEU A 264 -1.68 17.12 -4.84
CA LEU A 264 -1.13 18.43 -4.43
C LEU A 264 -1.63 19.56 -5.34
N LYS A 265 -1.78 19.29 -6.65
CA LYS A 265 -2.35 20.25 -7.59
C LYS A 265 -3.82 20.53 -7.29
N ALA A 266 -4.61 19.49 -7.02
CA ALA A 266 -6.02 19.61 -6.70
C ALA A 266 -6.24 20.40 -5.40
N LEU A 267 -5.49 20.10 -4.34
CA LEU A 267 -5.55 20.83 -3.07
C LEU A 267 -5.20 22.32 -3.24
N TYR A 268 -4.13 22.59 -4.00
CA TYR A 268 -3.75 23.96 -4.34
C TYR A 268 -4.86 24.71 -5.10
N LEU A 269 -5.41 24.08 -6.14
CA LEU A 269 -6.49 24.68 -6.93
C LEU A 269 -7.74 24.89 -6.09
N GLN A 270 -8.08 23.98 -5.17
CA GLN A 270 -9.19 24.15 -4.24
C GLN A 270 -9.00 25.39 -3.37
N GLN A 271 -7.83 25.56 -2.75
CA GLN A 271 -7.54 26.75 -1.95
C GLN A 271 -7.57 28.04 -2.77
N ALA A 272 -6.91 28.05 -3.92
CA ALA A 272 -6.84 29.21 -4.80
C ALA A 272 -8.24 29.60 -5.34
N PHE A 273 -9.04 28.61 -5.72
CA PHE A 273 -10.39 28.84 -6.23
C PHE A 273 -11.33 29.34 -5.13
N THR A 274 -11.22 28.85 -3.89
CA THR A 274 -11.94 29.39 -2.73
C THR A 274 -11.64 30.87 -2.55
N ARG A 275 -10.37 31.30 -2.61
CA ARG A 275 -9.97 32.71 -2.52
C ARG A 275 -10.55 33.54 -3.66
N LEU A 276 -10.53 33.02 -4.90
CA LEU A 276 -11.18 33.65 -6.04
C LEU A 276 -12.69 33.83 -5.78
N ALA A 277 -13.36 32.78 -5.33
CA ALA A 277 -14.80 32.79 -5.06
C ALA A 277 -15.16 33.83 -4.00
N ILE A 278 -14.39 33.91 -2.91
CA ILE A 278 -14.54 34.94 -1.86
C ILE A 278 -14.36 36.34 -2.44
N ALA A 279 -13.28 36.58 -3.20
CA ALA A 279 -12.97 37.89 -3.75
C ALA A 279 -13.96 38.39 -4.81
N GLN A 280 -14.72 37.48 -5.44
CA GLN A 280 -15.67 37.80 -6.51
C GLN A 280 -17.14 37.81 -6.04
N GLN A 281 -17.40 37.72 -4.73
CA GLN A 281 -18.76 37.85 -4.21
C GLN A 281 -19.33 39.24 -4.51
N GLY A 282 -20.53 39.28 -5.10
CA GLY A 282 -21.20 40.53 -5.48
C GLY A 282 -20.71 41.17 -6.80
N ALA A 283 -19.69 40.60 -7.46
CA ALA A 283 -19.20 41.11 -8.74
C ALA A 283 -20.17 40.84 -9.90
N ASP A 284 -20.17 41.71 -10.91
CA ASP A 284 -20.95 41.50 -12.13
C ASP A 284 -20.39 40.31 -12.96
N PRO A 285 -21.17 39.76 -13.91
CA PRO A 285 -20.74 38.61 -14.71
C PRO A 285 -19.49 38.87 -15.58
N GLN A 286 -19.29 40.09 -16.09
CA GLN A 286 -18.15 40.40 -16.96
C GLN A 286 -16.85 40.45 -16.16
N ALA A 287 -16.88 41.08 -14.99
CA ALA A 287 -15.79 41.10 -14.02
C ALA A 287 -15.41 39.68 -13.57
N ARG A 288 -16.41 38.84 -13.25
CA ARG A 288 -16.19 37.42 -12.90
C ARG A 288 -15.52 36.65 -14.03
N GLY A 289 -15.97 36.81 -15.27
CA GLY A 289 -15.36 36.14 -16.42
C GLY A 289 -13.91 36.57 -16.68
N ALA A 290 -13.61 37.86 -16.49
CA ALA A 290 -12.23 38.36 -16.60
C ALA A 290 -11.33 37.80 -15.48
N ALA A 291 -11.80 37.83 -14.23
CA ALA A 291 -11.09 37.28 -13.08
C ALA A 291 -10.84 35.77 -13.23
N PHE A 292 -11.80 35.00 -13.75
CA PHE A 292 -11.62 33.58 -14.00
C PHE A 292 -10.58 33.28 -15.09
N ARG A 293 -10.55 34.06 -16.19
CA ARG A 293 -9.49 33.91 -17.21
C ARG A 293 -8.10 34.21 -16.64
N GLN A 294 -7.99 35.23 -15.80
CA GLN A 294 -6.76 35.55 -15.09
C GLN A 294 -6.36 34.41 -14.14
N PHE A 295 -7.32 33.85 -13.40
CA PHE A 295 -7.11 32.68 -12.55
C PHE A 295 -6.53 31.50 -13.33
N LEU A 296 -7.10 31.15 -14.49
CA LEU A 296 -6.59 30.07 -15.33
C LEU A 296 -5.15 30.34 -15.81
N ALA A 297 -4.86 31.58 -16.22
CA ALA A 297 -3.52 31.96 -16.65
C ALA A 297 -2.49 31.92 -15.51
N THR A 298 -2.87 32.32 -14.31
CA THR A 298 -1.98 32.34 -13.13
C THR A 298 -1.76 30.94 -12.55
N HIS A 299 -2.83 30.19 -12.32
CA HIS A 299 -2.77 28.93 -11.58
C HIS A 299 -2.54 27.70 -12.46
N ARG A 300 -2.73 27.84 -13.78
CA ARG A 300 -2.43 26.82 -14.81
C ARG A 300 -2.91 25.41 -14.39
N PRO A 301 -4.23 25.16 -14.31
CA PRO A 301 -4.78 23.94 -13.70
C PRO A 301 -4.22 22.62 -14.26
N ASP A 302 -3.97 22.57 -15.56
CA ASP A 302 -3.48 21.37 -16.25
C ASP A 302 -1.95 21.17 -16.14
N ASP A 303 -1.21 22.16 -15.62
CA ASP A 303 0.24 22.11 -15.46
C ASP A 303 0.63 21.64 -14.06
N LEU A 304 1.01 20.36 -13.95
CA LEU A 304 1.51 19.73 -12.73
C LEU A 304 2.92 20.20 -12.31
N ALA A 305 3.67 20.85 -13.19
CA ALA A 305 4.94 21.51 -12.86
C ALA A 305 4.75 23.00 -12.53
N GLY A 306 3.53 23.51 -12.74
CA GLY A 306 3.13 24.87 -12.41
C GLY A 306 2.87 25.06 -10.91
N PRO A 307 2.17 26.13 -10.53
CA PRO A 307 1.87 26.41 -9.13
C PRO A 307 1.07 25.26 -8.53
N THR A 308 1.56 24.74 -7.40
CA THR A 308 1.01 23.59 -6.70
C THR A 308 1.32 23.71 -5.20
N GLN A 309 0.68 22.89 -4.38
CA GLN A 309 0.95 22.83 -2.96
C GLN A 309 2.29 22.12 -2.73
N MET A 310 3.11 22.65 -1.83
CA MET A 310 4.33 21.96 -1.42
C MET A 310 3.96 20.67 -0.67
N PRO A 311 4.66 19.55 -0.92
CA PRO A 311 4.47 18.33 -0.14
C PRO A 311 4.74 18.59 1.34
N GLY A 312 4.07 17.85 2.22
CA GLY A 312 4.25 17.97 3.67
C GLY A 312 3.59 19.19 4.31
N VAL A 313 2.94 20.06 3.54
CA VAL A 313 2.15 21.18 4.07
C VAL A 313 0.68 20.80 4.09
N ILE A 314 -0.01 20.93 5.22
CA ILE A 314 -1.48 20.82 5.29
C ILE A 314 -2.06 22.24 5.35
N GLY A 315 -2.41 22.79 4.19
CA GLY A 315 -3.17 24.02 4.11
C GLY A 315 -4.66 23.73 4.15
N SER A 316 -5.35 24.16 5.22
CA SER A 316 -6.80 24.36 5.15
C SER A 316 -7.08 25.60 4.30
N PRO A 317 -8.16 25.62 3.47
CA PRO A 317 -8.69 26.85 2.91
C PRO A 317 -9.12 27.85 4.00
#